data_AF-A0A8T2S534-F1
#
_entry.id   AF-A0A8T2S534-F1
#
_cell.length_a   1.000
_cell.length_b   1.000
_cell.length_c   1.000
_cell.angle_alpha   90.00
_cell.angle_beta   90.00
_cell.angle_gamma   90.00
#
_symmetry.space_group_name_H-M   'P 1'
#
loop_
_entity.id
_entity.type
_entity.pdbx_description
1 polymer ?
#
loop_
_entity_poly.entity_id
_entity_poly.type
_entity_poly.pdbx_seq_one_letter_code
_entity_poly.pdbx_strand_id
1 'polypeptide(L)'
;MALRAASLLIVLVAVVAAAAVTARDQHQQASTLGRETEGWTVLKQAVGDVVNDQDDVEPEPYAYGQWVAFQLSYTGEGSLYIRNASLPWGKWYDYPDKDREVAAPNGQAIAPGSILYVAACGRENSPSGTEGTFEIWSSTSKVAHVYFDCPWSGSNKLEINRFSTQYLLDFNTAPSSGPIGIIPFAIYQK
;
A
#
# COMPACT_ATOMS: atom_id res chain seq x y z
N MET A 1 28.90 -21.13 30.28
CA MET A 1 27.55 -20.55 30.43
C MET A 1 26.96 -20.29 29.04
N ALA A 2 26.80 -21.36 28.25
CA ALA A 2 26.36 -21.31 26.86
C ALA A 2 25.25 -22.34 26.68
N LEU A 3 24.03 -21.97 27.05
CA LEU A 3 22.87 -22.87 26.96
C LEU A 3 21.56 -22.05 26.90
N ARG A 4 21.43 -21.12 25.94
CA ARG A 4 20.16 -20.42 25.66
C ARG A 4 19.91 -20.06 24.19
N ALA A 5 20.61 -20.68 23.23
CA ALA A 5 20.41 -20.40 21.80
C ALA A 5 19.71 -21.53 21.02
N ALA A 6 19.59 -22.74 21.58
CA ALA A 6 19.06 -23.91 20.85
C ALA A 6 17.52 -24.07 20.92
N SER A 7 16.82 -23.35 21.80
CA SER A 7 15.37 -23.52 22.00
C SER A 7 14.48 -22.62 21.14
N LEU A 8 15.03 -21.62 20.45
CA LEU A 8 14.23 -20.73 19.57
C LEU A 8 14.14 -21.23 18.12
N LEU A 9 15.11 -22.05 17.68
CA LEU A 9 15.18 -22.56 16.31
C LEU A 9 14.21 -23.75 16.07
N ILE A 10 13.83 -24.48 17.13
CA ILE A 10 12.93 -25.64 17.03
C ILE A 10 11.46 -25.21 16.89
N VAL A 11 11.07 -24.06 17.44
CA VAL A 11 9.70 -23.56 17.34
C VAL A 11 9.39 -23.01 15.93
N LEU A 12 10.38 -22.48 15.23
CA LEU A 12 10.18 -21.91 13.89
C LEU A 12 9.93 -22.99 12.80
N VAL A 13 10.49 -24.20 12.96
CA VAL A 13 10.32 -25.28 11.98
C VAL A 13 8.95 -25.96 12.11
N ALA A 14 8.37 -26.01 13.30
CA ALA A 14 7.06 -26.63 13.53
C ALA A 14 5.89 -25.81 12.92
N VAL A 15 6.00 -24.48 12.88
CA VAL A 15 4.95 -23.62 12.32
C VAL A 15 4.89 -23.69 10.79
N VAL A 16 6.03 -23.92 10.11
CA VAL A 16 6.07 -24.01 8.64
C VAL A 16 5.56 -25.36 8.13
N ALA A 17 5.70 -26.45 8.90
CA ALA A 17 5.22 -27.78 8.49
C ALA A 17 3.69 -27.94 8.57
N ALA A 18 3.01 -27.25 9.48
CA ALA A 18 1.56 -27.34 9.62
C ALA A 18 0.81 -26.64 8.47
N ALA A 19 1.39 -25.61 7.85
CA ALA A 19 0.77 -24.88 6.74
C ALA A 19 0.85 -25.61 5.38
N ALA A 20 1.76 -26.57 5.22
CA ALA A 20 1.94 -27.29 3.95
C ALA A 20 1.12 -28.60 3.84
N VAL A 21 0.59 -29.12 4.94
CA VAL A 21 -0.21 -30.38 4.94
C VAL A 21 -1.68 -30.12 4.60
N THR A 22 -2.22 -28.93 4.88
CA THR A 22 -3.62 -28.60 4.57
C THR A 22 -3.86 -28.23 3.11
N ALA A 23 -2.81 -27.90 2.34
CA ALA A 23 -2.94 -27.50 0.93
C ALA A 23 -2.84 -28.66 -0.08
N ARG A 24 -2.57 -29.90 0.37
CA ARG A 24 -2.39 -31.07 -0.51
C ARG A 24 -3.54 -32.07 -0.53
N ASP A 25 -4.56 -31.91 0.32
CA ASP A 25 -5.68 -32.86 0.44
C ASP A 25 -6.92 -32.49 -0.38
N GLN A 26 -6.91 -31.33 -1.07
CA GLN A 26 -8.07 -30.86 -1.86
C GLN A 26 -7.96 -31.12 -3.37
N HIS A 27 -6.90 -31.79 -3.85
CA HIS A 27 -6.65 -31.98 -5.29
C HIS A 27 -6.74 -33.46 -5.76
N GLN A 28 -7.35 -34.37 -4.99
CA GLN A 28 -7.45 -35.80 -5.35
C GLN A 28 -8.85 -36.45 -5.23
N GLN A 29 -9.95 -35.69 -5.29
CA GLN A 29 -11.31 -36.28 -5.30
C GLN A 29 -12.22 -35.86 -6.46
N ALA A 30 -11.65 -35.51 -7.62
CA ALA A 30 -12.42 -35.30 -8.85
C ALA A 30 -11.92 -36.22 -9.97
N SER A 31 -12.15 -37.52 -9.80
CA SER A 31 -11.94 -38.52 -10.84
C SER A 31 -12.73 -39.76 -10.48
N THR A 32 -13.56 -40.21 -11.43
CA THR A 32 -14.30 -41.50 -11.48
C THR A 32 -15.77 -41.47 -11.05
N LEU A 33 -16.59 -42.05 -11.94
CA LEU A 33 -18.05 -42.31 -11.93
C LEU A 33 -18.86 -41.17 -12.57
N GLY A 34 -19.56 -41.37 -13.67
CA GLY A 34 -19.99 -42.59 -14.35
C GLY A 34 -21.21 -42.20 -15.18
N ARG A 35 -21.19 -42.62 -16.43
CA ARG A 35 -22.10 -42.27 -17.53
C ARG A 35 -23.46 -42.99 -17.39
N GLU A 36 -24.47 -42.47 -18.09
CA GLU A 36 -25.77 -43.10 -18.46
C GLU A 36 -26.90 -42.93 -17.41
N THR A 37 -28.17 -42.59 -17.72
CA THR A 37 -28.91 -42.25 -18.96
C THR A 37 -30.27 -41.68 -18.52
N GLU A 38 -30.81 -40.79 -19.35
CA GLU A 38 -32.26 -40.52 -19.56
C GLU A 38 -33.12 -39.94 -18.43
N GLY A 39 -33.66 -38.73 -18.68
CA GLY A 39 -34.79 -38.18 -17.93
C GLY A 39 -34.98 -36.69 -18.12
N TRP A 40 -35.32 -36.28 -19.35
CA TRP A 40 -35.59 -34.89 -19.79
C TRP A 40 -36.80 -34.22 -19.10
N THR A 41 -36.80 -34.13 -17.77
CA THR A 41 -37.89 -33.48 -17.01
C THR A 41 -37.43 -32.67 -15.79
N VAL A 42 -36.16 -32.23 -15.75
CA VAL A 42 -35.60 -31.43 -14.63
C VAL A 42 -34.95 -30.13 -15.10
N LEU A 43 -35.44 -29.52 -16.19
CA LEU A 43 -34.81 -28.30 -16.73
C LEU A 43 -35.34 -26.96 -16.20
N LYS A 44 -36.20 -26.91 -15.17
CA LYS A 44 -36.62 -25.62 -14.58
C LYS A 44 -36.83 -25.54 -13.06
N GLN A 45 -36.52 -26.56 -12.26
CA GLN A 45 -36.96 -26.51 -10.85
C GLN A 45 -36.02 -27.08 -9.77
N ALA A 46 -34.73 -27.26 -10.05
CA ALA A 46 -33.75 -27.63 -9.01
C ALA A 46 -32.30 -27.18 -9.33
N VAL A 47 -32.12 -25.96 -9.86
CA VAL A 47 -30.81 -25.28 -9.90
C VAL A 47 -31.00 -23.86 -9.36
N GLY A 48 -31.54 -23.79 -8.14
CA GLY A 48 -31.34 -22.67 -7.24
C GLY A 48 -30.31 -23.11 -6.20
N ASP A 49 -29.34 -22.24 -5.96
CA ASP A 49 -28.43 -22.25 -4.81
C ASP A 49 -27.20 -23.17 -4.89
N VAL A 50 -26.39 -22.99 -5.94
CA VAL A 50 -24.93 -22.97 -5.76
C VAL A 50 -24.53 -21.50 -5.83
N VAL A 51 -24.51 -20.84 -4.66
CA VAL A 51 -23.91 -19.52 -4.52
C VAL A 51 -22.41 -19.67 -4.77
N ASN A 52 -21.96 -18.98 -5.82
CA ASN A 52 -20.55 -18.75 -6.09
C ASN A 52 -20.08 -17.72 -5.05
N ASP A 53 -19.46 -18.15 -3.95
CA ASP A 53 -18.86 -17.29 -2.91
C ASP A 53 -17.57 -16.57 -3.39
N GLN A 54 -17.45 -16.32 -4.69
CA GLN A 54 -16.42 -15.48 -5.27
C GLN A 54 -17.08 -14.26 -5.92
N ASP A 55 -16.69 -13.11 -5.37
CA ASP A 55 -16.70 -11.78 -5.99
C ASP A 55 -17.86 -10.82 -5.63
N ASP A 56 -18.17 -10.68 -4.33
CA ASP A 56 -18.69 -9.43 -3.76
C ASP A 56 -17.53 -8.58 -3.16
N VAL A 57 -16.41 -8.47 -3.88
CA VAL A 57 -15.50 -7.34 -3.64
C VAL A 57 -16.20 -6.15 -4.25
N GLU A 58 -16.86 -5.32 -3.43
CA GLU A 58 -17.34 -4.02 -3.90
C GLU A 58 -16.19 -3.35 -4.65
N PRO A 59 -16.40 -2.94 -5.91
CA PRO A 59 -15.32 -2.35 -6.68
C PRO A 59 -14.80 -1.13 -5.91
N GLU A 60 -13.49 -1.07 -5.63
CA GLU A 60 -12.92 0.10 -4.98
C GLU A 60 -13.42 1.35 -5.74
N PRO A 61 -13.92 2.37 -5.04
CA PRO A 61 -14.46 3.56 -5.67
C PRO A 61 -13.52 4.04 -6.76
N TYR A 62 -14.04 4.32 -7.96
CA TYR A 62 -13.24 4.64 -9.14
C TYR A 62 -12.06 5.60 -8.85
N ALA A 63 -12.27 6.61 -7.98
CA ALA A 63 -11.28 7.58 -7.55
C ALA A 63 -10.05 7.02 -6.80
N TYR A 64 -10.16 5.86 -6.16
CA TYR A 64 -9.04 5.17 -5.48
C TYR A 64 -8.02 4.59 -6.46
N GLY A 65 -8.37 4.53 -7.74
CA GLY A 65 -7.46 4.13 -8.80
C GLY A 65 -6.26 5.07 -8.97
N GLN A 66 -6.33 6.31 -8.48
CA GLN A 66 -5.21 7.27 -8.47
C GLN A 66 -4.78 7.59 -7.05
N TRP A 67 -3.58 7.15 -6.70
CA TRP A 67 -3.04 7.27 -5.34
C TRP A 67 -1.51 7.29 -5.32
N VAL A 68 -0.98 7.82 -4.23
CA VAL A 68 0.44 7.82 -3.90
C VAL A 68 0.61 7.56 -2.41
N ALA A 69 1.65 6.81 -2.05
CA ALA A 69 2.10 6.66 -0.67
C ALA A 69 3.62 6.81 -0.60
N PHE A 70 4.10 7.88 0.03
CA PHE A 70 5.51 8.07 0.29
C PHE A 70 5.89 7.26 1.53
N GLN A 71 6.74 6.26 1.34
CA GLN A 71 7.33 5.47 2.42
C GLN A 71 8.63 6.15 2.85
N LEU A 72 8.51 7.08 3.79
CA LEU A 72 9.62 7.90 4.26
C LEU A 72 10.44 7.13 5.30
N SER A 73 11.74 6.98 5.06
CA SER A 73 12.67 6.44 6.04
C SER A 73 13.82 7.41 6.30
N TYR A 74 14.29 7.46 7.55
CA TYR A 74 15.34 8.38 7.96
C TYR A 74 16.43 7.66 8.76
N THR A 75 17.69 7.92 8.40
CA THR A 75 18.87 7.53 9.16
C THR A 75 19.67 8.78 9.51
N GLY A 76 19.86 9.04 10.80
CA GLY A 76 20.55 10.22 11.30
C GLY A 76 20.25 10.48 12.77
N GLU A 77 20.49 11.72 13.21
CA GLU A 77 20.19 12.18 14.56
C GLU A 77 18.94 13.08 14.58
N GLY A 78 18.29 13.14 15.75
CA GLY A 78 17.05 13.90 15.93
C GLY A 78 15.91 13.38 15.06
N SER A 79 14.83 14.16 14.91
CA SER A 79 13.73 13.83 14.00
C SER A 79 13.64 14.85 12.88
N LEU A 80 13.17 14.39 11.71
CA LEU A 80 12.67 15.27 10.66
C LEU A 80 11.16 15.43 10.83
N TYR A 81 10.60 16.47 10.22
CA TYR A 81 9.19 16.82 10.35
C TYR A 81 8.58 17.15 9.00
N ILE A 82 7.34 16.71 8.80
CA ILE A 82 6.52 17.11 7.67
C ILE A 82 5.93 18.50 7.96
N ARG A 83 6.02 19.40 6.98
CA ARG A 83 5.44 20.75 7.04
C ARG A 83 4.86 21.18 5.70
N ASN A 84 4.03 22.22 5.73
CA ASN A 84 3.45 22.86 4.56
C ASN A 84 2.78 21.87 3.59
N ALA A 85 2.21 20.79 4.13
CA ALA A 85 1.49 19.80 3.35
C ALA A 85 0.13 20.35 2.90
N SER A 86 -0.15 20.24 1.60
CA SER A 86 -1.36 20.78 0.97
C SER A 86 -1.77 19.92 -0.22
N LEU A 87 -3.10 19.79 -0.43
CA LEU A 87 -3.68 19.15 -1.60
C LEU A 87 -4.65 20.13 -2.27
N PRO A 88 -4.36 20.62 -3.49
CA PRO A 88 -5.39 21.19 -4.36
C PRO A 88 -6.44 20.16 -4.76
N TRP A 89 -6.04 18.88 -4.89
CA TRP A 89 -6.92 17.79 -5.31
C TRP A 89 -6.70 16.51 -4.50
N GLY A 90 -7.81 15.81 -4.21
CA GLY A 90 -7.81 14.55 -3.49
C GLY A 90 -7.96 14.71 -1.97
N LYS A 91 -7.56 13.68 -1.24
CA LYS A 91 -7.56 13.61 0.23
C LYS A 91 -6.29 12.92 0.74
N TRP A 92 -5.87 13.30 1.94
CA TRP A 92 -4.90 12.51 2.70
C TRP A 92 -5.61 11.32 3.34
N TYR A 93 -4.94 10.17 3.45
CA TYR A 93 -5.50 8.99 4.09
C TYR A 93 -4.48 8.25 4.96
N ASP A 94 -4.97 7.45 5.91
CA ASP A 94 -4.14 6.61 6.78
C ASP A 94 -3.77 5.32 6.06
N TYR A 95 -2.57 5.26 5.47
CA TYR A 95 -2.14 4.10 4.69
C TYR A 95 -2.16 2.80 5.52
N PRO A 96 -2.71 1.68 4.98
CA PRO A 96 -3.15 1.47 3.59
C PRO A 96 -4.63 1.76 3.31
N ASP A 97 -5.39 2.25 4.28
CA ASP A 97 -6.84 2.38 4.24
C ASP A 97 -7.27 3.73 3.62
N LYS A 98 -7.69 3.69 2.34
CA LYS A 98 -8.10 4.90 1.60
C LYS A 98 -9.45 5.46 2.06
N ASP A 99 -10.28 4.68 2.74
CA ASP A 99 -11.55 5.15 3.31
C ASP A 99 -11.33 5.99 4.55
N ARG A 100 -10.21 5.76 5.25
CA ARG A 100 -9.80 6.53 6.42
C ARG A 100 -9.12 7.84 6.05
N GLU A 101 -9.93 8.83 5.68
CA GLU A 101 -9.46 10.20 5.49
C GLU A 101 -8.84 10.78 6.79
N VAL A 102 -7.72 11.47 6.65
CA VAL A 102 -7.02 12.13 7.77
C VAL A 102 -6.69 13.58 7.43
N ALA A 103 -6.34 14.37 8.46
CA ALA A 103 -5.82 15.71 8.26
C ALA A 103 -4.45 15.68 7.55
N ALA A 104 -4.04 16.83 7.01
CA ALA A 104 -2.71 16.97 6.42
C ALA A 104 -1.61 16.56 7.43
N PRO A 105 -0.54 15.88 6.99
CA PRO A 105 0.50 15.29 7.87
C PRO A 105 1.41 16.33 8.55
N ASN A 106 1.02 17.60 8.58
CA ASN A 106 1.80 18.68 9.17
C ASN A 106 2.12 18.40 10.66
N GLY A 107 3.41 18.45 11.00
CA GLY A 107 3.90 18.18 12.35
C GLY A 107 4.25 16.71 12.63
N GLN A 108 3.92 15.77 11.73
CA GLN A 108 4.35 14.38 11.89
C GLN A 108 5.87 14.26 11.83
N ALA A 109 6.42 13.44 12.72
CA ALA A 109 7.85 13.23 12.85
C ALA A 109 8.29 11.96 12.10
N ILE A 110 9.41 12.06 11.39
CA ILE A 110 10.15 10.92 10.85
C ILE A 110 11.30 10.66 11.82
N ALA A 111 11.11 9.69 12.72
CA ALA A 111 12.15 9.32 13.68
C ALA A 111 13.23 8.44 13.01
N PRO A 112 14.50 8.50 13.45
CA PRO A 112 15.55 7.66 12.91
C PRO A 112 15.21 6.17 13.07
N GLY A 113 15.42 5.39 12.02
CA GLY A 113 15.11 3.95 12.00
C GLY A 113 13.61 3.61 11.95
N SER A 114 12.73 4.60 11.83
CA SER A 114 11.28 4.40 11.65
C SER A 114 10.86 4.70 10.21
N ILE A 115 9.67 4.20 9.87
CA ILE A 115 9.00 4.48 8.60
C ILE A 115 7.76 5.31 8.89
N LEU A 116 7.60 6.41 8.16
CA LEU A 116 6.37 7.20 8.12
C LEU A 116 5.76 7.09 6.73
N TYR A 117 4.44 6.87 6.67
CA TYR A 117 3.70 6.97 5.42
C TYR A 117 3.01 8.33 5.31
N VAL A 118 3.22 9.01 4.20
CA VAL A 118 2.43 10.16 3.77
C VAL A 118 1.69 9.76 2.51
N ALA A 119 0.36 9.63 2.59
CA ALA A 119 -0.41 9.03 1.51
C ALA A 119 -1.62 9.89 1.11
N ALA A 120 -1.86 9.97 -0.19
CA ALA A 120 -2.95 10.73 -0.77
C ALA A 120 -3.60 9.96 -1.93
N CYS A 121 -4.90 10.15 -2.12
CA CYS A 121 -5.67 9.53 -3.19
C CYS A 121 -6.78 10.48 -3.69
N GLY A 122 -7.39 10.12 -4.82
CA GLY A 122 -8.61 10.76 -5.27
C GLY A 122 -9.74 10.65 -4.23
N ARG A 123 -10.63 11.63 -4.20
CA ARG A 123 -11.85 11.57 -3.36
C ARG A 123 -12.90 10.73 -4.05
N GLU A 124 -13.55 9.85 -3.30
CA GLU A 124 -14.66 9.02 -3.78
C GLU A 124 -15.67 9.84 -4.60
N ASN A 125 -16.21 9.23 -5.65
CA ASN A 125 -17.23 9.83 -6.52
C ASN A 125 -16.85 11.15 -7.21
N SER A 126 -15.56 11.53 -7.20
CA SER A 126 -15.02 12.64 -7.98
C SER A 126 -14.09 12.09 -9.07
N PRO A 127 -14.23 12.48 -10.35
CA PRO A 127 -13.33 12.08 -11.44
C PRO A 127 -12.01 12.87 -11.36
N SER A 128 -11.39 12.87 -10.18
CA SER A 128 -10.16 13.57 -9.86
C SER A 128 -9.18 12.59 -9.24
N GLY A 129 -7.92 12.68 -9.63
CA GLY A 129 -6.85 12.00 -8.92
C GLY A 129 -6.41 12.79 -7.69
N THR A 130 -5.11 12.82 -7.41
CA THR A 130 -4.55 13.63 -6.31
C THR A 130 -3.38 14.47 -6.79
N GLU A 131 -3.35 15.72 -6.35
CA GLU A 131 -2.22 16.63 -6.58
C GLU A 131 -1.88 17.26 -5.24
N GLY A 132 -0.60 17.41 -4.96
CA GLY A 132 -0.18 17.88 -3.66
C GLY A 132 1.28 18.26 -3.54
N THR A 133 1.56 18.89 -2.41
CA THR A 133 2.92 19.17 -1.95
C THR A 133 3.06 18.86 -0.48
N PHE A 134 4.29 18.59 -0.06
CA PHE A 134 4.71 18.68 1.34
C PHE A 134 6.21 18.94 1.41
N GLU A 135 6.67 19.38 2.58
CA GLU A 135 8.07 19.66 2.82
C GLU A 135 8.60 18.81 3.97
N ILE A 136 9.86 18.44 3.88
CA ILE A 136 10.59 17.75 4.94
C ILE A 136 11.57 18.74 5.56
N TRP A 137 11.52 18.87 6.88
CA TRP A 137 12.31 19.83 7.64
C TRP A 137 13.11 19.15 8.75
N SER A 138 14.31 19.64 8.98
CA SER A 138 14.98 19.46 10.28
C SER A 138 14.34 20.41 11.31
N SER A 139 14.90 20.49 12.51
CA SER A 139 14.47 21.48 13.51
C SER A 139 14.63 22.93 13.03
N THR A 140 15.58 23.19 12.11
CA THR A 140 15.99 24.56 11.75
C THR A 140 15.93 24.87 10.25
N SER A 141 15.95 23.85 9.38
CA SER A 141 16.15 24.04 7.94
C SER A 141 15.30 23.09 7.11
N LYS A 142 14.89 23.58 5.93
CA LYS A 142 14.21 22.76 4.92
C LYS A 142 15.21 21.76 4.32
N VAL A 143 14.81 20.50 4.28
CA VAL A 143 15.59 19.39 3.71
C VAL A 143 15.16 19.16 2.26
N ALA A 144 13.85 19.00 2.04
CA ALA A 144 13.27 18.73 0.73
C ALA A 144 11.89 19.38 0.57
N HIS A 145 11.53 19.68 -0.67
CA HIS A 145 10.15 19.93 -1.09
C HIS A 145 9.74 18.82 -2.05
N VAL A 146 8.57 18.23 -1.81
CA VAL A 146 7.98 17.17 -2.61
C VAL A 146 6.73 17.72 -3.26
N TYR A 147 6.64 17.59 -4.59
CA TYR A 147 5.42 17.83 -5.36
C TYR A 147 5.04 16.53 -6.07
N PHE A 148 3.75 16.24 -6.12
CA PHE A 148 3.21 15.12 -6.86
C PHE A 148 1.89 15.49 -7.53
N ASP A 149 1.65 14.87 -8.67
CA ASP A 149 0.42 14.98 -9.45
C ASP A 149 0.13 13.60 -10.02
N CYS A 150 -0.95 12.99 -9.56
CA CYS A 150 -1.45 11.69 -9.99
C CYS A 150 -2.87 11.92 -10.53
N PRO A 151 -3.02 12.39 -11.77
CA PRO A 151 -4.30 12.85 -12.28
C PRO A 151 -5.21 11.68 -12.65
N TRP A 152 -6.53 11.92 -12.70
CA TRP A 152 -7.51 10.94 -13.21
C TRP A 152 -7.20 10.49 -14.64
N SER A 153 -6.75 11.43 -15.46
CA SER A 153 -6.32 11.21 -16.84
C SER A 153 -5.12 12.09 -17.13
N GLY A 154 -4.12 11.55 -17.82
CA GLY A 154 -2.86 12.22 -18.10
C GLY A 154 -1.67 11.40 -17.60
N SER A 155 -0.55 12.08 -17.38
CA SER A 155 0.67 11.46 -16.87
C SER A 155 0.99 11.95 -15.47
N ASN A 156 1.46 11.03 -14.63
CA ASN A 156 1.90 11.40 -13.30
C ASN A 156 3.13 12.30 -13.34
N LYS A 157 3.28 13.14 -12.31
CA LYS A 157 4.48 13.93 -12.05
C LYS A 157 4.92 13.72 -10.62
N LEU A 158 6.24 13.68 -10.43
CA LEU A 158 6.88 13.68 -9.13
C LEU A 158 8.12 14.56 -9.23
N GLU A 159 8.17 15.60 -8.41
CA GLU A 159 9.31 16.51 -8.33
C GLU A 159 9.79 16.58 -6.89
N ILE A 160 11.09 16.32 -6.68
CA ILE A 160 11.71 16.39 -5.37
C ILE A 160 12.88 17.37 -5.44
N ASN A 161 12.68 18.53 -4.82
CA ASN A 161 13.68 19.59 -4.76
C ASN A 161 14.46 19.50 -3.46
N ARG A 162 15.78 19.38 -3.58
CA ARG A 162 16.73 19.28 -2.46
C ARG A 162 17.18 20.67 -2.01
N PHE A 163 17.11 20.95 -0.71
CA PHE A 163 17.50 22.25 -0.15
C PHE A 163 18.71 22.20 0.80
N SER A 164 19.11 21.03 1.29
CA SER A 164 20.26 20.89 2.19
C SER A 164 21.33 19.96 1.64
N THR A 165 22.59 20.34 1.76
CA THR A 165 23.75 19.50 1.42
C THR A 165 24.06 18.46 2.50
N GLN A 166 23.47 18.59 3.69
CA GLN A 166 23.69 17.71 4.85
C GLN A 166 22.93 16.38 4.77
N TYR A 167 21.97 16.23 3.85
CA TYR A 167 21.14 15.03 3.75
C TYR A 167 21.23 14.40 2.38
N LEU A 168 21.57 13.13 2.21
CA LEU A 168 21.37 12.41 0.94
C LEU A 168 19.90 11.98 0.82
N LEU A 169 19.34 12.13 -0.36
CA LEU A 169 17.96 11.76 -0.68
C LEU A 169 18.00 10.67 -1.75
N ASP A 170 17.35 9.55 -1.50
CA ASP A 170 17.24 8.42 -2.41
C ASP A 170 15.76 8.06 -2.59
N PHE A 171 15.29 8.09 -3.84
CA PHE A 171 13.88 7.93 -4.17
C PHE A 171 13.72 7.47 -5.62
N ASN A 172 12.60 6.79 -5.88
CA ASN A 172 12.23 6.36 -7.22
C ASN A 172 11.47 7.47 -7.98
N THR A 173 11.48 7.38 -9.31
CA THR A 173 10.62 8.21 -10.16
C THR A 173 9.19 7.67 -10.19
N ALA A 174 8.23 8.54 -10.48
CA ALA A 174 6.86 8.10 -10.71
C ALA A 174 6.69 7.39 -12.07
N PRO A 175 5.85 6.35 -12.17
CA PRO A 175 5.45 5.79 -13.46
C PRO A 175 4.62 6.81 -14.25
N SER A 176 4.64 6.75 -15.58
CA SER A 176 3.89 7.71 -16.42
C SER A 176 2.39 7.44 -16.50
N SER A 177 1.92 6.26 -16.11
CA SER A 177 0.52 5.84 -16.16
C SER A 177 0.13 5.00 -14.94
N GLY A 178 -1.18 4.89 -14.71
CA GLY A 178 -1.71 4.27 -13.49
C GLY A 178 -1.43 5.12 -12.25
N PRO A 179 -1.68 4.59 -11.03
CA PRO A 179 -1.32 5.28 -9.81
C PRO A 179 0.20 5.47 -9.73
N ILE A 180 0.64 6.53 -9.04
CA ILE A 180 2.06 6.66 -8.66
C ILE A 180 2.46 5.47 -7.77
N GLY A 181 1.57 5.06 -6.87
CA GLY A 181 1.80 3.93 -5.97
C GLY A 181 2.74 4.28 -4.82
N ILE A 182 3.47 3.28 -4.33
CA ILE A 182 4.40 3.47 -3.21
C ILE A 182 5.72 4.05 -3.75
N ILE A 183 6.16 5.16 -3.16
CA ILE A 183 7.47 5.75 -3.40
C ILE A 183 8.33 5.53 -2.15
N PRO A 184 9.27 4.56 -2.17
CA PRO A 184 10.34 4.51 -1.20
C PRO A 184 11.13 5.81 -1.27
N PHE A 185 11.25 6.50 -0.14
CA PHE A 185 12.01 7.75 -0.04
C PHE A 185 12.89 7.66 1.21
N ALA A 186 14.14 7.28 1.00
CA ALA A 186 15.14 7.19 2.05
C ALA A 186 15.93 8.50 2.18
N ILE A 187 16.13 8.91 3.43
CA ILE A 187 16.82 10.13 3.80
C ILE A 187 17.97 9.76 4.73
N TYR A 188 19.19 10.15 4.37
CA TYR A 188 20.38 9.89 5.15
C TYR A 188 21.02 11.21 5.55
N GLN A 189 21.17 11.47 6.84
CA GLN A 189 22.04 12.54 7.31
C GLN A 189 23.50 12.14 7.09
N LYS A 190 24.30 13.07 6.57
CA LYS A 190 25.75 12.88 6.35
C LYS A 190 26.55 13.08 7.63
#